data_AF-A0AAU2PSB9-F1
#
_entry.id   AF-A0AAU2PSB9-F1
#
_cell.length_a   1.000
_cell.length_b   1.000
_cell.length_c   1.000
_cell.angle_alpha   90.00
_cell.angle_beta   90.00
_cell.angle_gamma   90.00
#
_symmetry.space_group_name_H-M   'P 1'
#
loop_
_entity.id
_entity.type
_entity.pdbx_description
1 polymer ?
#
loop_
_entity_poly.entity_id
_entity_poly.type
_entity_poly.pdbx_seq_one_letter_code
_entity_poly.pdbx_strand_id
1 'polypeptide(L)'
;MDASDTTVMAHEVHHRWRAREAPDGDFIMFSDGSLSVMDLLRLSPPDRLDDVRAERWQWNELLRATEWSASNWVEVATVLCSHAHAGSRALAGESADHGSIGWVALTRDDDEGTLEWIATSNWSNPFSEVTLDETTVTAVSTAGRIWTFPRNAPQQVRITEDPAHPWRG
;
A
#
# COMPACT_ATOMS: atom_id res chain seq x y z
N MET A 1 12.17 -26.75 6.97
CA MET A 1 11.83 -25.48 6.30
C MET A 1 12.58 -24.44 7.08
N ASP A 2 13.65 -23.94 6.46
CA ASP A 2 14.86 -23.52 7.14
C ASP A 2 14.81 -22.02 7.48
N ALA A 3 15.18 -21.65 8.70
CA ALA A 3 15.15 -20.27 9.16
C ALA A 3 16.10 -19.35 8.36
N SER A 4 17.00 -19.92 7.55
CA SER A 4 17.91 -19.19 6.67
C SER A 4 17.17 -18.39 5.59
N ASP A 5 16.12 -18.94 4.99
CA ASP A 5 15.54 -18.35 3.78
C ASP A 5 14.69 -17.11 4.11
N THR A 6 14.01 -17.12 5.25
CA THR A 6 13.31 -15.93 5.79
C THR A 6 14.29 -14.79 6.08
N THR A 7 15.50 -15.09 6.55
CA THR A 7 16.51 -14.03 6.80
C THR A 7 17.05 -13.42 5.51
N VAL A 8 17.11 -14.17 4.42
CA VAL A 8 17.55 -13.63 3.11
C VAL A 8 16.51 -12.67 2.55
N MET A 9 15.23 -13.05 2.54
CA MET A 9 14.16 -12.18 2.04
C MET A 9 14.00 -10.92 2.90
N ALA A 10 14.07 -11.04 4.23
CA ALA A 10 14.03 -9.87 5.12
C ALA A 10 15.17 -8.87 4.80
N HIS A 11 16.39 -9.37 4.57
CA HIS A 11 17.50 -8.50 4.16
C HIS A 11 17.27 -7.82 2.82
N GLU A 12 16.75 -8.53 1.81
CA GLU A 12 16.41 -7.94 0.51
C GLU A 12 15.35 -6.84 0.66
N VAL A 13 14.29 -7.10 1.43
CA VAL A 13 13.24 -6.10 1.71
C VAL A 13 13.83 -4.83 2.33
N HIS A 14 14.65 -4.98 3.37
CA HIS A 14 15.27 -3.82 4.02
C HIS A 14 16.27 -3.09 3.10
N HIS A 15 17.01 -3.81 2.27
CA HIS A 15 17.91 -3.23 1.28
C HIS A 15 17.12 -2.41 0.25
N ARG A 16 16.04 -2.96 -0.31
CA ARG A 16 15.18 -2.31 -1.30
C ARG A 16 14.45 -1.10 -0.73
N TRP A 17 13.94 -1.22 0.49
CA TRP A 17 13.33 -0.09 1.18
C TRP A 17 14.30 1.09 1.35
N ARG A 18 15.55 0.83 1.75
CA ARG A 18 16.60 1.86 1.86
C ARG A 18 16.94 2.46 0.50
N ALA A 19 16.88 1.66 -0.57
CA ALA A 19 17.01 2.12 -1.95
C ALA A 19 15.76 2.85 -2.48
N ARG A 20 14.70 2.98 -1.66
CA ARG A 20 13.41 3.59 -2.03
C ARG A 20 12.72 2.83 -3.16
N GLU A 21 12.73 1.50 -3.09
CA GLU A 21 12.11 0.62 -4.07
C GLU A 21 11.07 -0.31 -3.43
N ALA A 22 10.07 -0.69 -4.22
CA ALA A 22 9.10 -1.72 -3.90
C ALA A 22 8.76 -2.56 -5.14
N PRO A 23 8.24 -3.80 -4.98
CA PRO A 23 7.84 -4.62 -6.13
C PRO A 23 6.76 -3.92 -6.97
N ASP A 24 6.94 -3.94 -8.30
CA ASP A 24 5.97 -3.41 -9.26
C ASP A 24 4.76 -4.35 -9.37
N GLY A 25 3.60 -3.88 -8.92
CA GLY A 25 2.35 -4.63 -8.96
C GLY A 25 1.43 -4.32 -7.78
N ASP A 26 0.44 -5.18 -7.60
CA ASP A 26 -0.51 -5.12 -6.49
C ASP A 26 -0.03 -6.03 -5.35
N PHE A 27 0.77 -5.46 -4.45
CA PHE A 27 1.45 -6.23 -3.40
C PHE A 27 1.42 -5.54 -2.05
N ILE A 28 1.54 -6.35 -0.99
CA ILE A 28 1.96 -5.87 0.33
C ILE A 28 3.23 -6.61 0.72
N MET A 29 4.33 -5.87 0.87
CA MET A 29 5.62 -6.39 1.30
C MET A 29 5.82 -6.10 2.79
N PHE A 30 6.20 -7.11 3.56
CA PHE A 30 6.37 -7.03 5.01
C PHE A 30 7.85 -7.03 5.39
N SER A 31 8.18 -6.41 6.53
CA SER A 31 9.55 -6.33 7.04
C SER A 31 10.20 -7.69 7.31
N ASP A 32 9.39 -8.73 7.54
CA ASP A 32 9.87 -10.11 7.75
C ASP A 32 10.27 -10.83 6.46
N GLY A 33 10.17 -10.15 5.31
CA GLY A 33 10.47 -10.72 4.00
C GLY A 33 9.28 -11.40 3.34
N SER A 34 8.12 -11.51 3.99
CA SER A 34 6.91 -12.04 3.35
C SER A 34 6.26 -11.02 2.42
N LEU A 35 5.51 -11.52 1.45
CA LEU A 35 4.79 -10.74 0.45
C LEU A 35 3.40 -11.30 0.24
N SER A 36 2.39 -10.44 0.33
CA SER A 36 1.01 -10.74 -0.07
C SER A 36 0.76 -10.25 -1.49
N VAL A 37 0.26 -11.14 -2.34
CA VAL A 37 -0.26 -10.80 -3.67
C VAL A 37 -1.70 -10.39 -3.52
N MET A 38 -2.03 -9.22 -4.06
CA MET A 38 -3.35 -8.60 -3.92
C MET A 38 -4.03 -8.48 -5.28
N ASP A 39 -5.35 -8.46 -5.29
CA ASP A 39 -6.15 -8.23 -6.50
C ASP A 39 -7.20 -7.16 -6.25
N LEU A 40 -7.20 -6.13 -7.10
CA LEU A 40 -8.14 -5.01 -7.01
C LEU A 40 -9.36 -5.28 -7.89
N LEU A 41 -10.45 -5.66 -7.24
CA LEU A 41 -11.75 -5.83 -7.86
C LEU A 41 -12.53 -4.51 -7.81
N ARG A 42 -13.03 -4.08 -8.97
CA ARG A 42 -13.92 -2.93 -9.13
C ARG A 42 -15.28 -3.43 -9.60
N LEU A 43 -16.29 -3.25 -8.77
CA LEU A 43 -17.65 -3.77 -9.00
C LEU A 43 -18.61 -2.61 -9.25
N SER A 44 -19.09 -2.50 -10.48
CA SER A 44 -20.13 -1.52 -10.84
C SER A 44 -21.52 -2.01 -10.41
N PRO A 45 -22.36 -1.15 -9.84
CA PRO A 45 -23.76 -1.48 -9.60
C PRO A 45 -24.48 -1.74 -10.92
N PRO A 46 -25.42 -2.72 -10.97
CA PRO A 46 -26.14 -3.04 -12.20
C PRO A 46 -27.02 -1.89 -12.72
N ASP A 47 -27.43 -0.98 -11.82
CA ASP A 47 -28.22 0.21 -12.15
C ASP A 47 -27.37 1.42 -12.58
N ARG A 48 -26.03 1.34 -12.47
CA ARG A 48 -25.10 2.46 -12.72
C ARG A 48 -23.79 2.00 -13.34
N LEU A 49 -23.87 1.23 -14.43
CA LEU A 49 -22.70 0.61 -15.06
C LEU A 49 -21.62 1.62 -15.53
N ASP A 50 -22.03 2.80 -15.96
CA ASP A 50 -21.12 3.85 -16.45
C ASP A 50 -20.68 4.85 -15.36
N ASP A 51 -21.20 4.71 -14.14
CA ASP A 51 -20.86 5.59 -13.02
C ASP A 51 -19.69 5.01 -12.23
N VAL A 52 -18.47 5.32 -12.66
CA VAL A 52 -17.21 4.94 -11.99
C VAL A 52 -17.21 5.35 -10.50
N ARG A 53 -18.01 6.36 -10.12
CA ARG A 53 -18.13 6.81 -8.73
C ARG A 53 -18.82 5.76 -7.86
N ALA A 54 -19.83 5.11 -8.40
CA ALA A 54 -20.62 4.10 -7.69
C ALA A 54 -19.92 2.73 -7.62
N GLU A 55 -18.75 2.58 -8.25
CA GLU A 55 -17.96 1.37 -8.13
C GLU A 55 -17.59 1.07 -6.67
N ARG A 56 -17.76 -0.20 -6.30
CA ARG A 56 -17.25 -0.73 -5.05
C ARG A 56 -15.90 -1.35 -5.31
N TRP A 57 -14.90 -0.90 -4.55
CA TRP A 57 -13.53 -1.38 -4.67
C TRP A 57 -13.25 -2.38 -3.55
N GLN A 58 -12.56 -3.46 -3.89
CA GLN A 58 -12.08 -4.46 -2.94
C GLN A 58 -10.67 -4.84 -3.32
N TRP A 59 -9.75 -4.84 -2.35
CA TRP A 59 -8.38 -5.30 -2.56
C TRP A 59 -8.17 -6.54 -1.71
N ASN A 60 -8.22 -7.70 -2.36
CA ASN A 60 -8.27 -8.98 -1.68
C ASN A 60 -6.92 -9.67 -1.78
N GLU A 61 -6.47 -10.28 -0.68
CA GLU A 61 -5.29 -11.15 -0.69
C GLU A 61 -5.60 -12.43 -1.46
N LEU A 62 -4.82 -12.70 -2.50
CA LEU A 62 -4.88 -13.94 -3.28
C LEU A 62 -3.95 -15.02 -2.73
N LEU A 63 -2.75 -14.62 -2.33
CA LEU A 63 -1.68 -15.51 -1.90
C LEU A 63 -0.74 -14.77 -0.96
N ARG A 64 -0.23 -15.47 0.05
CA ARG A 64 0.92 -15.03 0.85
C ARG A 64 2.12 -15.93 0.61
N ALA A 65 3.25 -15.32 0.27
CA ALA A 65 4.51 -16.00 0.00
C ALA A 65 5.58 -15.58 1.02
N THR A 66 6.39 -16.55 1.46
CA THR A 66 7.60 -16.31 2.27
C THR A 66 8.88 -16.41 1.44
N GLU A 67 8.76 -16.89 0.20
CA GLU A 67 9.81 -16.97 -0.80
C GLU A 67 9.25 -16.45 -2.12
N TRP A 68 9.89 -15.45 -2.70
CA TRP A 68 9.43 -14.80 -3.91
C TRP A 68 10.58 -14.10 -4.61
N SER A 69 10.35 -13.73 -5.87
CA SER A 69 11.20 -12.82 -6.61
C SER A 69 10.32 -11.85 -7.38
N ALA A 70 10.68 -10.57 -7.37
CA ALA A 70 10.03 -9.58 -8.21
C ALA A 70 10.77 -9.49 -9.54
N SER A 71 10.00 -9.51 -10.64
CA SER A 71 10.57 -9.32 -11.98
C SER A 71 10.98 -7.86 -12.20
N ASN A 72 10.24 -6.92 -11.60
CA ASN A 72 10.45 -5.47 -11.69
C ASN A 72 10.27 -4.83 -10.31
N TRP A 73 10.89 -3.66 -10.15
CA TRP A 73 10.79 -2.80 -8.97
C TRP A 73 10.42 -1.39 -9.43
N VAL A 74 9.65 -0.69 -8.62
CA VAL A 74 9.27 0.71 -8.82
C VAL A 74 9.88 1.61 -7.76
N GLU A 75 10.23 2.83 -8.13
CA GLU A 75 10.70 3.85 -7.20
C GLU A 75 9.53 4.35 -6.33
N VAL A 76 9.71 4.38 -5.01
CA VAL A 76 8.77 4.89 -4.00
C VAL A 76 9.36 6.08 -3.23
N ALA A 77 10.21 6.88 -3.88
CA ALA A 77 10.86 8.02 -3.26
C ALA A 77 9.93 9.22 -3.05
N THR A 78 8.96 9.42 -3.96
CA THR A 78 8.02 10.55 -3.95
C THR A 78 6.98 10.38 -2.85
N VAL A 79 7.27 10.96 -1.69
CA VAL A 79 6.32 11.06 -0.57
C VAL A 79 5.43 12.27 -0.77
N LEU A 80 4.12 12.08 -0.87
CA LEU A 80 3.15 13.16 -0.99
C LEU A 80 2.61 13.58 0.37
N CYS A 81 2.51 12.63 1.31
CA CYS A 81 2.02 12.89 2.66
C CYS A 81 2.66 11.95 3.69
N SER A 82 2.69 12.40 4.94
CA SER A 82 3.18 11.62 6.07
C SER A 82 2.45 11.97 7.36
N HIS A 83 2.27 11.00 8.24
CA HIS A 83 1.68 11.21 9.56
C HIS A 83 2.36 10.34 10.61
N ALA A 84 2.86 10.94 11.70
CA ALA A 84 3.50 10.24 12.79
C ALA A 84 2.53 10.04 13.96
N HIS A 85 2.60 8.88 14.62
CA HIS A 85 1.79 8.55 15.78
C HIS A 85 2.48 7.48 16.63
N ALA A 86 2.62 7.74 17.93
CA ALA A 86 3.10 6.79 18.93
C ALA A 86 4.38 6.02 18.55
N GLY A 87 5.37 6.70 17.94
CA GLY A 87 6.65 6.10 17.55
C GLY A 87 6.61 5.33 16.22
N SER A 88 5.53 5.45 15.46
CA SER A 88 5.40 4.96 14.10
C SER A 88 5.07 6.10 13.14
N ARG A 89 5.32 5.89 11.85
CA ARG A 89 5.08 6.86 10.80
C ARG A 89 4.41 6.18 9.60
N ALA A 90 3.28 6.73 9.18
CA ALA A 90 2.67 6.38 7.92
C ALA A 90 3.16 7.33 6.83
N LEU A 91 3.43 6.79 5.66
CA LEU A 91 3.88 7.48 4.47
C LEU A 91 2.97 7.09 3.32
N ALA A 92 2.63 8.01 2.43
CA ALA A 92 1.96 7.66 1.20
C ALA A 92 2.38 8.58 0.04
N GLY A 93 2.28 8.05 -1.17
CA GLY A 93 2.71 8.80 -2.34
C GLY A 93 2.48 8.10 -3.67
N GLU A 94 3.31 8.48 -4.62
CA GLU A 94 3.29 8.07 -6.03
C GLU A 94 4.59 7.36 -6.37
N SER A 95 4.54 6.38 -7.29
CA SER A 95 5.75 5.89 -7.95
C SER A 95 6.12 6.80 -9.12
N ALA A 96 7.42 7.10 -9.26
CA ALA A 96 7.92 8.00 -10.29
C ALA A 96 7.69 7.51 -11.73
N ASP A 97 7.49 6.21 -11.91
CA ASP A 97 7.43 5.58 -13.24
C ASP A 97 6.05 5.73 -13.91
N HIS A 98 4.98 5.84 -13.11
CA HIS A 98 3.61 5.77 -13.62
C HIS A 98 2.60 6.53 -12.75
N GLY A 99 1.87 7.47 -13.35
CA GLY A 99 0.91 8.32 -12.64
C GLY A 99 -0.33 7.64 -12.04
N SER A 100 -0.47 6.31 -12.19
CA SER A 100 -1.54 5.52 -11.57
C SER A 100 -1.06 4.68 -10.38
N ILE A 101 0.25 4.54 -10.18
CA ILE A 101 0.83 3.68 -9.14
C ILE A 101 0.92 4.48 -7.84
N GLY A 102 0.07 4.11 -6.88
CA GLY A 102 0.11 4.64 -5.52
C GLY A 102 0.72 3.64 -4.54
N TRP A 103 1.41 4.16 -3.52
CA TRP A 103 1.95 3.35 -2.43
C TRP A 103 1.63 3.95 -1.06
N VAL A 104 1.51 3.07 -0.06
CA VAL A 104 1.32 3.42 1.37
C VAL A 104 2.25 2.55 2.19
N ALA A 105 3.00 3.13 3.11
CA ALA A 105 3.91 2.40 3.99
C ALA A 105 3.68 2.75 5.46
N LEU A 106 3.93 1.77 6.32
CA LEU A 106 4.09 1.96 7.75
C LEU A 106 5.54 1.68 8.12
N THR A 107 6.15 2.62 8.85
CA THR A 107 7.50 2.50 9.38
C THR A 107 7.50 2.79 10.88
N ARG A 108 8.58 2.41 11.55
CA ARG A 108 8.95 3.03 12.81
C ARG A 108 9.33 4.49 12.57
N ASP A 109 9.07 5.34 13.55
CA ASP A 109 9.50 6.73 13.55
C ASP A 109 10.89 6.85 14.19
N ASP A 110 11.85 6.12 13.62
CA ASP A 110 13.26 6.16 13.95
C ASP A 110 14.08 6.81 12.83
N ASP A 111 15.35 7.11 13.08
CA ASP A 111 16.23 7.77 12.10
C ASP A 111 16.45 6.92 10.83
N GLU A 112 16.28 5.60 10.93
CA GLU A 112 16.41 4.67 9.80
C GLU A 112 15.12 4.53 8.99
N GLY A 113 13.98 5.02 9.50
CA GLY A 113 12.66 4.79 8.93
C GLY A 113 12.37 3.30 8.76
N THR A 114 12.65 2.50 9.79
CA THR A 114 12.57 1.03 9.71
C THR A 114 11.21 0.57 9.21
N LEU A 115 11.17 -0.11 8.07
CA LEU A 115 9.93 -0.60 7.46
C LEU A 115 9.21 -1.60 8.37
N GLU A 116 7.89 -1.49 8.48
CA GLU A 116 7.00 -2.54 9.01
C GLU A 116 6.28 -3.25 7.85
N TRP A 117 5.68 -2.47 6.94
CA TRP A 117 5.13 -2.96 5.68
C TRP A 117 4.95 -1.83 4.67
N ILE A 118 4.86 -2.18 3.38
CA ILE A 118 4.49 -1.28 2.29
C ILE A 118 3.47 -1.97 1.37
N ALA A 119 2.43 -1.23 1.01
CA ALA A 119 1.42 -1.61 0.02
C ALA A 119 1.68 -0.82 -1.27
N THR A 120 1.80 -1.51 -2.40
CA THR A 120 1.86 -0.94 -3.75
C THR A 120 0.64 -1.39 -4.54
N SER A 121 0.04 -0.49 -5.33
CA SER A 121 -1.04 -0.85 -6.23
C SER A 121 -0.94 -0.08 -7.54
N ASN A 122 -1.08 -0.79 -8.65
CA ASN A 122 -0.96 -0.20 -9.99
C ASN A 122 -2.21 0.57 -10.43
N TRP A 123 -3.29 0.46 -9.63
CA TRP A 123 -4.62 0.93 -9.98
C TRP A 123 -5.27 1.79 -8.88
N SER A 124 -4.57 2.03 -7.77
CA SER A 124 -5.06 2.86 -6.66
C SER A 124 -5.24 4.32 -7.06
N ASN A 125 -4.46 4.79 -8.03
CA ASN A 125 -4.06 6.19 -8.19
C ASN A 125 -3.25 6.66 -6.97
N PRO A 126 -2.31 7.61 -7.14
CA PRO A 126 -1.47 8.07 -6.04
C PRO A 126 -2.23 8.46 -4.78
N PHE A 127 -1.59 8.35 -3.63
CA PHE A 127 -2.19 8.73 -2.35
C PHE A 127 -1.79 10.14 -1.95
N SER A 128 -2.77 11.03 -1.80
CA SER A 128 -2.55 12.45 -1.48
C SER A 128 -2.62 12.75 0.01
N GLU A 129 -3.29 11.89 0.79
CA GLU A 129 -3.43 12.05 2.23
C GLU A 129 -3.18 10.74 2.96
N VAL A 130 -2.61 10.83 4.17
CA VAL A 130 -2.43 9.69 5.07
C VAL A 130 -2.60 10.14 6.51
N THR A 131 -3.28 9.31 7.29
CA THR A 131 -3.40 9.44 8.74
C THR A 131 -3.06 8.10 9.39
N LEU A 132 -2.69 8.15 10.66
CA LEU A 132 -2.22 7.02 11.43
C LEU A 132 -2.71 7.19 12.86
N ASP A 133 -3.32 6.14 13.40
CA ASP A 133 -3.70 6.03 14.80
C ASP A 133 -3.16 4.73 15.43
N GLU A 134 -3.68 4.36 16.59
CA GLU A 134 -3.27 3.16 17.32
C GLU A 134 -3.57 1.86 16.56
N THR A 135 -4.55 1.87 15.65
CA THR A 135 -5.14 0.67 15.04
C THR A 135 -4.96 0.60 13.54
N THR A 136 -4.97 1.74 12.85
CA THR A 136 -5.03 1.78 11.37
C THR A 136 -4.14 2.85 10.77
N VAL A 137 -3.69 2.57 9.53
CA VAL A 137 -3.23 3.58 8.57
C VAL A 137 -4.39 3.84 7.62
N THR A 138 -4.81 5.10 7.49
CA THR A 138 -5.87 5.49 6.57
C THR A 138 -5.29 6.43 5.52
N ALA A 139 -5.34 6.01 4.25
CA ALA A 139 -4.84 6.79 3.12
C ALA A 139 -5.97 7.14 2.16
N VAL A 140 -5.90 8.31 1.52
CA VAL A 140 -6.86 8.76 0.51
C VAL A 140 -6.17 8.84 -0.83
N SER A 141 -6.66 8.07 -1.82
CA SER A 141 -6.14 8.17 -3.17
C SER A 141 -6.70 9.38 -3.88
N THR A 142 -5.97 9.91 -4.86
CA THR A 142 -6.42 10.98 -5.76
C THR A 142 -7.67 10.60 -6.54
N ALA A 143 -8.00 9.31 -6.57
CA ALA A 143 -9.27 8.79 -7.05
C ALA A 143 -10.43 8.89 -6.04
N GLY A 144 -10.29 9.65 -4.94
CA GLY A 144 -11.33 9.87 -3.93
C GLY A 144 -11.73 8.59 -3.19
N ARG A 145 -10.82 7.61 -3.07
CA ARG A 145 -11.04 6.36 -2.33
C ARG A 145 -10.25 6.39 -1.04
N ILE A 146 -10.91 6.04 0.07
CA ILE A 146 -10.29 5.87 1.37
C ILE A 146 -9.88 4.41 1.52
N TRP A 147 -8.60 4.17 1.76
CA TRP A 147 -8.02 2.86 2.02
C TRP A 147 -7.63 2.80 3.50
N THR A 148 -8.27 1.91 4.25
CA THR A 148 -8.02 1.72 5.69
C THR A 148 -7.31 0.40 5.93
N PHE A 149 -6.02 0.46 6.26
CA PHE A 149 -5.16 -0.67 6.52
C PHE A 149 -5.04 -0.92 8.03
N PRO A 150 -5.48 -2.08 8.56
CA PRO A 150 -5.15 -2.47 9.92
C PRO A 150 -3.63 -2.59 10.08
N ARG A 151 -3.04 -1.95 11.09
CA ARG A 151 -1.57 -1.87 11.25
C ARG A 151 -0.88 -3.23 11.24
N ASN A 152 -1.48 -4.22 11.89
CA ASN A 152 -0.92 -5.57 12.06
C ASN A 152 -1.43 -6.58 11.02
N ALA A 153 -2.36 -6.17 10.16
CA ALA A 153 -2.95 -7.02 9.12
C ALA A 153 -3.35 -6.15 7.90
N PRO A 154 -2.40 -5.45 7.26
CA PRO A 154 -2.70 -4.50 6.17
C PRO A 154 -3.38 -5.17 4.97
N GLN A 155 -3.20 -6.48 4.77
CA GLN A 155 -3.89 -7.26 3.74
C GLN A 155 -5.41 -7.38 3.95
N GLN A 156 -5.92 -7.03 5.13
CA GLN A 156 -7.35 -6.93 5.42
C GLN A 156 -7.89 -5.51 5.16
N VAL A 157 -7.25 -4.77 4.24
CA VAL A 157 -7.62 -3.39 3.91
C VAL A 157 -9.10 -3.30 3.56
N ARG A 158 -9.71 -2.18 3.94
CA ARG A 158 -11.05 -1.80 3.50
C ARG A 158 -10.97 -0.58 2.62
N ILE A 159 -11.71 -0.59 1.50
CA ILE A 159 -11.79 0.54 0.58
C ILE A 159 -13.21 1.08 0.59
N THR A 160 -13.35 2.39 0.83
CA THR A 160 -14.62 3.11 0.80
C THR A 160 -14.50 4.39 -0.03
N GLU A 161 -15.64 5.00 -0.34
CA GLU A 161 -15.69 6.35 -0.89
C GLU A 161 -15.23 7.38 0.15
N ASP A 162 -14.57 8.45 -0.31
CA ASP A 162 -14.38 9.65 0.51
C ASP A 162 -15.64 10.53 0.43
N PRO A 163 -16.44 10.65 1.52
CA PRO A 163 -17.61 11.52 1.54
C PRO A 163 -17.24 13.02 1.53
N ALA A 164 -16.01 13.40 1.90
CA ALA A 164 -15.55 14.78 1.95
C ALA A 164 -14.98 15.29 0.62
N HIS A 165 -14.54 14.38 -0.26
CA HIS A 165 -14.12 14.69 -1.63
C HIS A 165 -15.03 13.98 -2.66
N PRO A 166 -16.32 14.37 -2.77
CA PRO A 166 -17.10 13.98 -3.92
C PRO A 166 -16.40 14.56 -5.15
N TRP A 167 -15.92 13.70 -6.04
CA TRP A 167 -15.24 14.11 -7.28
C TRP A 167 -15.96 15.28 -7.93
N ARG A 168 -15.23 16.39 -8.16
CA ARG A 168 -15.77 17.51 -8.94
C ARG A 168 -15.91 17.04 -10.38
N GLY A 169 -17.15 16.94 -10.85
CA GLY A 169 -17.49 16.57 -12.23
C GLY A 169 -17.07 17.61 -13.25
#